data_AF-A0A8S2QC06-F1
#
_entry.id   AF-A0A8S2QC06-F1
#
_cell.length_a   1.000
_cell.length_b   1.000
_cell.length_c   1.000
_cell.angle_alpha   90.00
_cell.angle_beta   90.00
_cell.angle_gamma   90.00
#
_symmetry.space_group_name_H-M   'P 1'
#
loop_
_entity.id
_entity.type
_entity.pdbx_description
1 polymer ?
#
loop_
_entity_poly.entity_id
_entity_poly.type
_entity_poly.pdbx_seq_one_letter_code
_entity_poly.pdbx_strand_id
1 'polypeptide(L)'
;MSRRTWHECFSSTSETDIESFTKENKVSTYRTEHFQAGKTTTYRCTEYRKYPLCLFQLKSKESNNKFTVFKSESHNHDQRNDTSRLKSPIRDTVRQMSDKGMTQTQIRKAVSVIHPSLTVDTKIKNIVQYSRLKTRKTIDINHIFICITTRQLLSACKYSSTLAIDCTYKITYNELPLLVFGTSDWNRHFHTLGLCLISTDESGDTFKTLFRVLKPCVPLIIQQPYDITHVMADGAAGITSAMCELPQARRLMCWAHVIGSANLSPSINNGLESLNGKIKQMYTLRNKLSLSSFLQTAEHMLYDWSLASVNTPFAIQIEFTNDLATRAYQWLQKLDRTKVLHVGAASYVVPSSEPKMGTSLWVQYYQSMSWNSYGEFTDWLNSARLVDFSSLTPPLFCSCKYGLKEYSC
;
A
#
# COMPACT_ATOMS: atom_id res chain seq x y z
N MET A 1 26.49 -31.72 -17.36
CA MET A 1 26.94 -30.85 -16.26
C MET A 1 28.46 -30.81 -16.28
N SER A 2 29.09 -29.70 -16.67
CA SER A 2 30.55 -29.60 -16.63
C SER A 2 31.03 -29.66 -15.18
N ARG A 3 32.09 -30.44 -14.91
CA ARG A 3 32.75 -30.46 -13.59
C ARG A 3 33.42 -29.10 -13.39
N ARG A 4 33.02 -28.35 -12.37
CA ARG A 4 33.73 -27.12 -11.96
C ARG A 4 35.13 -27.48 -11.50
N THR A 5 36.13 -26.83 -12.06
CA THR A 5 37.51 -26.89 -11.59
C THR A 5 37.66 -26.06 -10.32
N TRP A 6 38.38 -26.60 -9.34
CA TRP A 6 38.64 -25.95 -8.06
C TRP A 6 40.15 -25.80 -7.90
N HIS A 7 40.59 -24.61 -7.55
CA HIS A 7 41.98 -24.31 -7.26
C HIS A 7 42.13 -24.01 -5.78
N GLU A 8 43.05 -24.69 -5.11
CA GLU A 8 43.40 -24.38 -3.72
C GLU A 8 44.08 -23.00 -3.66
N CYS A 9 43.64 -22.14 -2.74
CA CYS A 9 44.19 -20.80 -2.57
C CYS A 9 45.17 -20.74 -1.39
N PHE A 10 44.69 -21.14 -0.21
CA PHE A 10 45.50 -21.15 1.01
C PHE A 10 44.88 -22.07 2.06
N SER A 11 45.66 -22.34 3.09
CA SER A 11 45.18 -22.97 4.31
C SER A 11 45.48 -22.09 5.53
N SER A 12 44.53 -21.98 6.47
CA SER A 12 44.67 -21.23 7.72
C SER A 12 44.07 -22.01 8.89
N THR A 13 44.53 -21.74 10.11
CA THR A 13 43.91 -22.21 11.36
C THR A 13 42.92 -21.19 11.95
N SER A 14 42.80 -20.00 11.35
CA SER A 14 41.93 -18.93 11.82
C SER A 14 40.71 -18.73 10.93
N GLU A 15 39.53 -18.70 11.54
CA GLU A 15 38.28 -18.37 10.85
C GLU A 15 38.26 -16.90 10.36
N THR A 16 38.98 -16.00 11.04
CA THR A 16 39.09 -14.58 10.65
C THR A 16 39.78 -14.37 9.30
N ASP A 17 40.66 -15.29 8.91
CA ASP A 17 41.35 -15.23 7.62
C ASP A 17 40.40 -15.59 6.49
N ILE A 18 39.46 -16.50 6.75
CA ILE A 18 38.39 -16.86 5.82
C ILE A 18 37.41 -15.70 5.69
N GLU A 19 37.04 -15.03 6.78
CA GLU A 19 36.19 -13.84 6.74
C GLU A 19 36.83 -12.71 5.94
N SER A 20 38.12 -12.46 6.15
CA SER A 20 38.89 -11.46 5.39
C SER A 20 38.93 -11.82 3.90
N PHE A 21 39.21 -13.08 3.58
CA PHE A 21 39.31 -13.54 2.20
C PHE A 21 37.95 -13.57 1.47
N THR A 22 36.87 -13.93 2.16
CA THR A 22 35.50 -13.91 1.59
C THR A 22 35.04 -12.48 1.32
N LYS A 23 35.40 -11.53 2.19
CA LYS A 23 35.15 -10.10 2.00
C LYS A 23 35.92 -9.54 0.81
N GLU A 24 37.21 -9.87 0.69
CA GLU A 24 38.04 -9.47 -0.45
C GLU A 24 37.48 -9.99 -1.78
N ASN A 25 36.99 -11.24 -1.81
CA ASN A 25 36.45 -11.87 -3.01
C ASN A 25 34.95 -11.59 -3.26
N LYS A 26 34.32 -10.74 -2.43
CA LYS A 26 32.91 -10.30 -2.54
C LYS A 26 31.92 -11.47 -2.65
N VAL A 27 32.04 -12.42 -1.74
CA VAL A 27 31.12 -13.56 -1.64
C VAL A 27 30.39 -13.58 -0.30
N SER A 28 29.22 -14.21 -0.29
CA SER A 28 28.44 -14.50 0.91
C SER A 28 28.13 -15.98 1.02
N THR A 29 27.89 -16.44 2.25
CA THR A 29 27.59 -17.84 2.55
C THR A 29 26.35 -18.29 1.77
N TYR A 30 26.52 -19.38 1.02
CA TYR A 30 25.44 -20.00 0.27
C TYR A 30 24.91 -21.25 0.98
N ARG A 31 25.83 -22.14 1.41
CA ARG A 31 25.47 -23.39 2.08
C ARG A 31 26.63 -23.88 2.94
N THR A 32 26.30 -24.45 4.10
CA THR A 32 27.26 -25.15 4.97
C THR A 32 26.81 -26.61 5.14
N GLU A 33 27.74 -27.54 5.03
CA GLU A 33 27.54 -28.97 5.22
C GLU A 33 28.44 -29.46 6.36
N HIS A 34 27.88 -30.25 7.29
CA HIS A 34 28.61 -30.79 8.45
C HIS A 34 28.85 -32.28 8.27
N PHE A 35 30.06 -32.73 8.58
CA PHE A 35 30.50 -34.12 8.55
C PHE A 35 31.17 -34.48 9.87
N GLN A 36 31.30 -35.77 10.17
CA GLN A 36 32.00 -36.23 11.38
C GLN A 36 33.46 -35.74 11.46
N ALA A 37 34.09 -35.47 10.30
CA ALA A 37 35.47 -35.00 10.19
C ALA A 37 35.63 -33.46 10.11
N GLY A 38 34.53 -32.69 10.14
CA GLY A 38 34.57 -31.22 10.07
C GLY A 38 33.43 -30.61 9.27
N LYS A 39 33.56 -29.34 8.84
CA LYS A 39 32.52 -28.61 8.08
C LYS A 39 33.02 -28.14 6.72
N THR A 40 32.12 -28.04 5.76
CA THR A 40 32.41 -27.47 4.44
C THR A 40 31.43 -26.33 4.17
N THR A 41 31.96 -25.12 3.95
CA THR A 41 31.14 -23.93 3.63
C THR A 41 31.36 -23.52 2.19
N THR A 42 30.28 -23.38 1.42
CA THR A 42 30.28 -22.85 0.05
C THR A 42 29.77 -21.42 0.06
N TYR A 43 30.49 -20.53 -0.61
CA TYR A 43 30.16 -19.11 -0.76
C TYR A 43 29.89 -18.79 -2.23
N ARG A 44 29.01 -17.82 -2.49
CA ARG A 44 28.67 -17.35 -3.85
C ARG A 44 28.80 -15.84 -3.95
N CYS A 45 28.93 -15.32 -5.17
CA CYS A 45 28.97 -13.87 -5.42
C CYS A 45 27.80 -13.13 -4.74
N THR A 46 28.10 -12.01 -4.05
CA THR A 46 27.10 -11.16 -3.39
C THR A 46 26.15 -10.48 -4.38
N GLU A 47 26.58 -10.26 -5.62
CA GLU A 47 25.77 -9.65 -6.69
C GLU A 47 25.05 -10.68 -7.57
N TYR A 48 24.99 -11.96 -7.18
CA TYR A 48 24.36 -13.05 -7.96
C TYR A 48 22.91 -12.75 -8.38
N ARG A 49 22.14 -12.00 -7.57
CA ARG A 49 20.77 -11.59 -7.94
C ARG A 49 20.73 -10.66 -9.16
N LYS A 50 21.77 -9.85 -9.34
CA LYS A 50 21.92 -8.91 -10.46
C LYS A 50 22.61 -9.56 -11.65
N TYR A 51 23.54 -10.48 -11.39
CA TYR A 51 24.27 -11.24 -12.41
C TYR A 51 24.11 -12.75 -12.18
N PRO A 52 22.98 -13.35 -12.58
CA PRO A 52 22.70 -14.77 -12.35
C PRO A 52 23.68 -15.72 -13.06
N LEU A 53 24.35 -15.22 -14.10
CA LEU A 53 25.36 -15.97 -14.85
C LEU A 53 26.73 -15.98 -14.14
N CYS A 54 26.89 -15.30 -13.00
CA CYS A 54 28.14 -15.35 -12.24
C CYS A 54 28.30 -16.70 -11.56
N LEU A 55 29.22 -17.52 -12.09
CA LEU A 55 29.49 -18.86 -11.58
C LEU A 55 30.52 -18.88 -10.44
N PHE A 56 31.07 -17.71 -10.06
CA PHE A 56 32.09 -17.57 -9.03
C PHE A 56 31.64 -18.14 -7.67
N GLN A 57 32.44 -19.04 -7.13
CA GLN A 57 32.26 -19.62 -5.81
C GLN A 57 33.58 -19.79 -5.08
N LEU A 58 33.50 -19.69 -3.75
CA LEU A 58 34.54 -20.17 -2.85
C LEU A 58 34.02 -21.37 -2.07
N LYS A 59 34.92 -22.25 -1.67
CA LYS A 59 34.61 -23.38 -0.80
C LYS A 59 35.68 -23.48 0.28
N SER A 60 35.30 -23.37 1.55
CA SER A 60 36.18 -23.69 2.67
C SER A 60 35.88 -25.09 3.18
N LYS A 61 36.93 -25.86 3.48
CA LYS A 61 36.84 -27.15 4.16
C LYS A 61 37.61 -27.08 5.47
N GLU A 62 36.95 -27.40 6.56
CA GLU A 62 37.55 -27.54 7.88
C GLU A 62 37.82 -29.02 8.16
N SER A 63 39.05 -29.34 8.54
CA SER A 63 39.47 -30.67 9.00
C SER A 63 40.62 -30.49 9.98
N ASN A 64 40.57 -31.17 11.14
CA ASN A 64 41.62 -31.10 12.17
C ASN A 64 42.04 -29.67 12.57
N ASN A 65 41.07 -28.77 12.82
CA ASN A 65 41.28 -27.34 13.14
C ASN A 65 42.05 -26.55 12.07
N LYS A 66 42.06 -27.04 10.83
CA LYS A 66 42.66 -26.36 9.68
C LYS A 66 41.60 -26.16 8.62
N PHE A 67 41.52 -24.95 8.11
CA PHE A 67 40.66 -24.54 7.01
C PHE A 67 41.47 -24.50 5.72
N THR A 68 41.00 -25.17 4.68
CA THR A 68 41.54 -25.07 3.32
C THR A 68 40.51 -24.41 2.42
N VAL A 69 40.89 -23.34 1.74
CA VAL A 69 40.00 -22.56 0.87
C VAL A 69 40.30 -22.85 -0.59
N PHE A 70 39.25 -23.19 -1.33
CA PHE A 70 39.25 -23.42 -2.76
C PHE A 70 38.45 -22.34 -3.48
N LYS A 71 38.89 -21.97 -4.68
CA LYS A 71 38.28 -20.97 -5.54
C LYS A 71 37.95 -21.58 -6.90
N SER A 72 36.79 -21.23 -7.44
CA SER A 72 36.41 -21.57 -8.81
C SER A 72 37.02 -20.58 -9.82
N GLU A 73 36.53 -20.61 -11.06
CA GLU A 73 36.76 -19.56 -12.06
C GLU A 73 36.45 -18.15 -11.53
N SER A 74 37.03 -17.12 -12.15
CA SER A 74 36.85 -15.70 -11.82
C SER A 74 35.41 -15.20 -12.02
N HIS A 75 35.10 -14.04 -11.43
CA HIS A 75 33.84 -13.35 -11.72
C HIS A 75 33.78 -12.99 -13.21
N ASN A 76 32.60 -13.11 -13.81
CA ASN A 76 32.34 -12.71 -15.21
C ASN A 76 31.63 -11.36 -15.31
N HIS A 77 31.71 -10.56 -14.26
CA HIS A 77 31.22 -9.19 -14.20
C HIS A 77 32.22 -8.33 -13.46
N ASP A 78 32.17 -7.03 -13.74
CA ASP A 78 33.00 -6.06 -13.03
C ASP A 78 32.72 -6.13 -11.54
N GLN A 79 33.77 -6.44 -10.79
CA GLN A 79 33.73 -6.30 -9.36
C GLN A 79 33.87 -4.81 -9.03
N ARG A 80 32.79 -4.17 -8.57
CA ARG A 80 32.89 -2.82 -8.02
C ARG A 80 33.86 -2.85 -6.84
N ASN A 81 35.10 -2.38 -7.00
CA ASN A 81 36.00 -2.15 -5.89
C ASN A 81 35.33 -1.19 -4.91
N ASP A 82 35.59 -1.40 -3.62
CA ASP A 82 35.07 -0.59 -2.52
C ASP A 82 34.98 0.85 -2.99
N THR A 83 33.75 1.36 -3.02
CA THR A 83 33.45 2.63 -3.69
C THR A 83 34.49 3.67 -3.29
N SER A 84 34.90 4.46 -4.28
CA SER A 84 35.78 5.64 -4.26
C SER A 84 35.41 6.76 -3.26
N ARG A 85 34.85 6.39 -2.10
CA ARG A 85 34.34 7.24 -1.04
C ARG A 85 35.43 7.43 0.02
N LEU A 86 35.54 8.66 0.50
CA LEU A 86 36.36 9.00 1.66
C LEU A 86 35.86 8.20 2.88
N LYS A 87 36.78 7.74 3.74
CA LYS A 87 36.44 7.08 5.00
C LYS A 87 35.48 7.98 5.80
N SER A 88 34.47 7.38 6.45
CA SER A 88 33.38 8.11 7.11
C SER A 88 33.82 9.31 7.95
N PRO A 89 34.88 9.20 8.79
CA PRO A 89 35.29 10.30 9.66
C PRO A 89 35.63 11.60 8.89
N ILE A 90 36.37 11.49 7.78
CA ILE A 90 36.77 12.64 6.96
C ILE A 90 35.55 13.26 6.26
N ARG A 91 34.62 12.42 5.81
CA ARG A 91 33.39 12.87 5.16
C ARG A 91 32.53 13.67 6.13
N ASP A 92 32.48 13.24 7.39
CA ASP A 92 31.66 13.89 8.41
C ASP A 92 32.30 15.21 8.88
N THR A 93 33.64 15.30 8.94
CA THR A 93 34.38 16.55 9.14
C THR A 93 34.15 17.55 8.00
N VAL A 94 34.24 17.12 6.73
CA VAL A 94 33.99 17.97 5.56
C VAL A 94 32.55 18.49 5.55
N ARG A 95 31.57 17.67 5.95
CA ARG A 95 30.16 18.07 6.08
C ARG A 95 29.98 19.14 7.16
N GLN A 96 30.48 18.92 8.36
CA GLN A 96 30.38 19.90 9.45
C GLN A 96 30.99 21.25 9.08
N MET A 97 32.14 21.25 8.40
CA MET A 97 32.77 22.50 7.95
C MET A 97 31.95 23.19 6.84
N SER A 98 31.36 22.41 5.92
CA SER A 98 30.44 22.95 4.92
C SER A 98 29.17 23.54 5.54
N ASP A 99 28.60 22.88 6.56
CA ASP A 99 27.38 23.32 7.23
C ASP A 99 27.60 24.60 8.05
N LYS A 100 28.83 24.83 8.52
CA LYS A 100 29.28 26.09 9.13
C LYS A 100 29.53 27.23 8.11
N GLY A 101 29.17 27.03 6.84
CA GLY A 101 29.29 28.06 5.79
C GLY A 101 30.69 28.25 5.23
N MET A 102 31.64 27.36 5.53
CA MET A 102 33.02 27.48 5.03
C MET A 102 33.08 27.32 3.51
N THR A 103 33.94 28.11 2.87
CA THR A 103 34.23 27.98 1.44
C THR A 103 35.02 26.71 1.15
N GLN A 104 34.93 26.19 -0.07
CA GLN A 104 35.65 24.98 -0.48
C GLN A 104 37.17 25.11 -0.26
N THR A 105 37.72 26.31 -0.45
CA THR A 105 39.15 26.61 -0.21
C THR A 105 39.51 26.56 1.28
N GLN A 106 38.64 27.05 2.16
CA GLN A 106 38.84 26.99 3.61
C GLN A 106 38.74 25.54 4.12
N ILE A 107 37.75 24.77 3.63
CA ILE A 107 37.59 23.35 3.97
C ILE A 107 38.82 22.56 3.50
N ARG A 108 39.32 22.83 2.29
CA ARG A 108 40.52 22.20 1.75
C ARG A 108 41.72 22.42 2.68
N LYS A 109 41.99 23.67 3.07
CA LYS A 109 43.10 24.01 3.97
C LYS A 109 42.96 23.32 5.34
N ALA A 110 41.76 23.29 5.91
CA ALA A 110 41.52 22.64 7.19
C ALA A 110 41.72 21.11 7.12
N VAL A 111 41.22 20.47 6.06
CA VAL A 111 41.33 19.02 5.87
C VAL A 111 42.76 18.60 5.55
N SER A 112 43.53 19.40 4.80
CA SER A 112 44.95 19.10 4.53
C SER A 112 45.82 19.17 5.78
N VAL A 113 45.45 19.99 6.77
CA VAL A 113 46.14 20.06 8.07
C VAL A 113 45.82 18.84 8.92
N ILE A 114 44.56 18.40 8.95
CA ILE A 114 44.11 17.25 9.75
C ILE A 114 44.52 15.92 9.10
N HIS A 115 44.59 15.88 7.76
CA HIS A 115 44.89 14.68 6.98
C HIS A 115 45.87 14.99 5.83
N PRO A 116 47.18 15.04 6.10
CA PRO A 116 48.20 15.45 5.13
C PRO A 116 48.34 14.52 3.90
N SER A 117 47.96 13.24 4.04
CA SER A 117 48.09 12.22 2.99
C SER A 117 46.96 12.20 1.96
N LEU A 118 46.01 13.14 2.05
CA LEU A 118 44.80 13.14 1.24
C LEU A 118 44.89 14.07 0.02
N THR A 119 45.43 13.54 -1.07
CA THR A 119 45.52 14.21 -2.37
C THR A 119 44.29 13.92 -3.25
N VAL A 120 43.11 14.43 -2.90
CA VAL A 120 41.97 14.30 -3.84
C VAL A 120 41.02 15.50 -3.83
N ASP A 121 41.43 16.57 -4.52
CA ASP A 121 40.63 17.78 -4.76
C ASP A 121 39.23 17.46 -5.30
N THR A 122 39.12 16.48 -6.19
CA THR A 122 37.85 16.06 -6.80
C THR A 122 36.88 15.45 -5.79
N LYS A 123 37.38 14.75 -4.76
CA LYS A 123 36.52 14.10 -3.75
C LYS A 123 35.98 15.12 -2.74
N ILE A 124 36.79 16.08 -2.31
CA ILE A 124 36.33 17.19 -1.45
C ILE A 124 35.31 18.04 -2.21
N LYS A 125 35.58 18.34 -3.49
CA LYS A 125 34.63 19.04 -4.37
C LYS A 125 33.29 18.33 -4.44
N ASN A 126 33.29 17.01 -4.67
CA ASN A 126 32.06 16.22 -4.75
C ASN A 126 31.30 16.16 -3.42
N ILE A 127 31.97 16.09 -2.27
CA ILE A 127 31.30 16.12 -0.97
C ILE A 127 30.71 17.50 -0.67
N VAL A 128 31.46 18.57 -0.90
CA VAL A 128 30.98 19.95 -0.71
C VAL A 128 29.84 20.26 -1.68
N GLN A 129 29.91 19.77 -2.92
CA GLN A 129 28.81 19.88 -3.87
C GLN A 129 27.59 19.07 -3.41
N TYR A 130 27.78 17.86 -2.88
CA TYR A 130 26.68 17.03 -2.36
C TYR A 130 26.05 17.61 -1.08
N SER A 131 26.83 18.16 -0.14
CA SER A 131 26.30 18.85 1.04
C SER A 131 25.55 20.12 0.64
N ARG A 132 26.07 20.86 -0.35
CA ARG A 132 25.42 22.04 -0.93
C ARG A 132 24.19 21.71 -1.77
N LEU A 133 24.12 20.56 -2.43
CA LEU A 133 22.90 20.07 -3.08
C LEU A 133 21.82 19.69 -2.05
N LYS A 134 22.23 19.25 -0.85
CA LYS A 134 21.32 19.02 0.27
C LYS A 134 20.84 20.32 0.94
N THR A 135 21.59 21.42 0.80
CA THR A 135 21.26 22.76 1.36
C THR A 135 20.78 23.78 0.33
N ARG A 136 20.84 23.48 -0.98
CA ARG A 136 20.01 24.16 -1.99
C ARG A 136 18.58 23.87 -1.59
N LYS A 137 17.88 24.88 -1.02
CA LYS A 137 16.46 24.87 -0.65
C LYS A 137 15.72 23.73 -1.36
N THR A 138 15.74 22.54 -0.77
CA THR A 138 14.72 21.56 -1.03
C THR A 138 13.47 22.32 -0.64
N ILE A 139 12.51 22.43 -1.55
CA ILE A 139 11.13 22.68 -1.14
C ILE A 139 10.94 21.80 0.08
N ASP A 140 10.54 22.40 1.20
CA ASP A 140 10.23 21.64 2.38
C ASP A 140 9.02 20.77 2.01
N ILE A 141 9.32 19.58 1.45
CA ILE A 141 8.32 18.64 1.00
C ILE A 141 7.53 18.16 2.21
N ASN A 142 7.89 18.49 3.46
CA ASN A 142 7.20 18.00 4.64
C ASN A 142 5.70 18.39 4.72
N HIS A 143 5.19 19.32 3.90
CA HIS A 143 3.76 19.70 3.90
C HIS A 143 3.17 19.98 2.50
N ILE A 144 3.34 19.08 1.54
CA ILE A 144 2.58 19.11 0.28
C ILE A 144 1.21 18.48 0.51
N PHE A 145 0.16 19.25 0.23
CA PHE A 145 -1.21 18.77 0.06
C PHE A 145 -1.79 19.40 -1.21
N ILE A 146 -1.93 18.60 -2.27
CA ILE A 146 -2.50 19.06 -3.54
C ILE A 146 -3.76 18.25 -3.80
N CYS A 147 -4.93 18.88 -3.60
CA CYS A 147 -6.22 18.31 -3.98
C CYS A 147 -6.59 18.75 -5.39
N ILE A 148 -6.92 17.81 -6.26
CA ILE A 148 -7.29 18.07 -7.66
C ILE A 148 -8.61 17.36 -7.96
N THR A 149 -9.55 18.10 -8.53
CA THR A 149 -10.91 17.67 -8.85
C THR A 149 -11.49 18.54 -9.98
N THR A 150 -12.69 18.20 -10.46
CA THR A 150 -13.46 19.01 -11.42
C THR A 150 -14.86 19.29 -10.85
N ARG A 151 -15.52 20.34 -11.36
CA ARG A 151 -16.92 20.63 -11.00
C ARG A 151 -17.85 19.45 -11.30
N GLN A 152 -17.58 18.75 -12.41
CA GLN A 152 -18.36 17.59 -12.84
C GLN A 152 -18.24 16.43 -11.84
N LEU A 153 -17.03 16.12 -11.35
CA LEU A 153 -16.85 15.06 -10.36
C LEU A 153 -17.55 15.41 -9.04
N LEU A 154 -17.36 16.63 -8.53
CA LEU A 154 -18.00 17.07 -7.29
C LEU A 154 -19.54 17.15 -7.37
N SER A 155 -20.13 17.17 -8.56
CA SER A 155 -21.59 17.18 -8.73
C SER A 155 -22.28 15.94 -8.15
N ALA A 156 -21.58 14.80 -8.06
CA ALA A 156 -22.10 13.58 -7.46
C ALA A 156 -22.45 13.73 -5.96
N CYS A 157 -21.80 14.67 -5.26
CA CYS A 157 -22.12 15.02 -3.87
C CYS A 157 -23.55 15.58 -3.70
N LYS A 158 -24.22 15.97 -4.79
CA LYS A 158 -25.64 16.34 -4.77
C LYS A 158 -26.54 15.20 -4.29
N TYR A 159 -26.14 13.96 -4.55
CA TYR A 159 -26.97 12.77 -4.37
C TYR A 159 -26.51 11.87 -3.22
N SER A 160 -25.32 12.10 -2.68
CA SER A 160 -24.76 11.27 -1.60
C SER A 160 -23.93 12.09 -0.63
N SER A 161 -24.13 11.80 0.66
CA SER A 161 -23.35 12.33 1.78
C SER A 161 -22.31 11.33 2.32
N THR A 162 -22.12 10.22 1.61
CA THR A 162 -21.09 9.21 1.92
C THR A 162 -19.79 9.54 1.19
N LEU A 163 -18.69 9.61 1.93
CA LEU A 163 -17.36 9.83 1.40
C LEU A 163 -16.51 8.57 1.61
N ALA A 164 -16.07 7.94 0.53
CA ALA A 164 -15.13 6.84 0.55
C ALA A 164 -13.72 7.33 0.25
N ILE A 165 -12.73 6.87 1.02
CA ILE A 165 -11.34 7.33 0.96
C ILE A 165 -10.41 6.12 1.04
N ASP A 166 -9.41 6.09 0.17
CA ASP A 166 -8.35 5.08 0.17
C ASP A 166 -7.05 5.71 -0.31
N CYS A 167 -5.94 5.20 0.20
CA CYS A 167 -4.63 5.72 -0.12
C CYS A 167 -3.86 4.71 -0.97
N THR A 168 -3.20 5.20 -2.01
CA THR A 168 -2.38 4.37 -2.89
C THR A 168 -0.96 4.89 -2.98
N TYR A 169 -0.01 3.95 -2.94
CA TYR A 169 1.40 4.24 -2.85
C TYR A 169 2.16 3.90 -4.14
N LYS A 170 3.43 4.33 -4.19
CA LYS A 170 4.39 4.02 -5.26
C LYS A 170 4.02 4.61 -6.62
N ILE A 171 3.35 5.76 -6.61
CA ILE A 171 2.93 6.48 -7.83
C ILE A 171 4.01 7.44 -8.33
N THR A 172 4.70 8.14 -7.41
CA THR A 172 5.75 9.11 -7.75
C THR A 172 7.15 8.60 -7.36
N TYR A 173 8.21 9.15 -7.98
CA TYR A 173 9.59 8.85 -7.60
C TYR A 173 9.91 9.25 -6.15
N ASN A 174 9.24 10.28 -5.66
CA ASN A 174 9.31 10.76 -4.28
C ASN A 174 8.48 9.91 -3.30
N GLU A 175 7.80 8.86 -3.79
CA GLU A 175 6.94 7.96 -3.01
C GLU A 175 5.81 8.68 -2.24
N LEU A 176 5.42 9.87 -2.73
CA LEU A 176 4.29 10.64 -2.20
C LEU A 176 3.01 9.77 -2.29
N PRO A 177 2.29 9.59 -1.18
CA PRO A 177 1.01 8.89 -1.22
C PRO A 177 -0.02 9.67 -2.04
N LEU A 178 -0.90 8.91 -2.69
CA LEU A 178 -2.02 9.44 -3.45
C LEU A 178 -3.30 8.99 -2.78
N LEU A 179 -3.98 9.92 -2.12
CA LEU A 179 -5.30 9.69 -1.56
C LEU A 179 -6.34 9.85 -2.67
N VAL A 180 -7.18 8.85 -2.86
CA VAL A 180 -8.29 8.88 -3.81
C VAL A 180 -9.57 8.88 -3.01
N PHE A 181 -10.51 9.75 -3.39
CA PHE A 181 -11.78 9.85 -2.70
C PHE A 181 -12.94 9.92 -3.68
N GLY A 182 -14.06 9.38 -3.24
CA GLY A 182 -15.27 9.32 -4.05
C GLY A 182 -16.50 8.94 -3.24
N THR A 183 -17.55 8.55 -3.95
CA THR A 183 -18.80 8.09 -3.36
C THR A 183 -19.37 6.94 -4.18
N SER A 184 -20.46 6.33 -3.74
CA SER A 184 -21.15 5.28 -4.48
C SER A 184 -22.62 5.62 -4.64
N ASP A 185 -23.18 5.24 -5.78
CA ASP A 185 -24.60 5.45 -6.07
C ASP A 185 -25.46 4.25 -5.65
N TRP A 186 -26.76 4.30 -5.96
CA TRP A 186 -27.70 3.23 -5.60
C TRP A 186 -27.44 1.91 -6.35
N ASN A 187 -26.82 1.97 -7.53
CA ASN A 187 -26.35 0.81 -8.29
C ASN A 187 -24.94 0.36 -7.84
N ARG A 188 -24.37 1.02 -6.82
CA ARG A 188 -22.97 0.95 -6.34
C ARG A 188 -21.91 1.04 -7.42
N HIS A 189 -22.18 1.85 -8.43
CA HIS A 189 -21.09 2.40 -9.19
C HIS A 189 -20.34 3.40 -8.32
N PHE A 190 -19.03 3.23 -8.27
CA PHE A 190 -18.16 4.15 -7.58
C PHE A 190 -17.93 5.38 -8.46
N HIS A 191 -18.30 6.54 -7.93
CA HIS A 191 -18.12 7.83 -8.57
C HIS A 191 -16.92 8.52 -7.93
N THR A 192 -15.88 8.75 -8.73
CA THR A 192 -14.67 9.43 -8.25
C THR A 192 -15.00 10.90 -8.02
N LEU A 193 -14.61 11.45 -6.86
CA LEU A 193 -14.79 12.87 -6.57
C LEU A 193 -13.49 13.64 -6.76
N GLY A 194 -12.33 13.00 -6.58
CA GLY A 194 -11.04 13.60 -6.84
C GLY A 194 -9.88 12.81 -6.27
N LEU A 195 -8.72 13.43 -6.27
CA LEU A 195 -7.48 12.87 -5.72
C LEU A 195 -6.70 13.94 -4.92
N CYS A 196 -5.89 13.49 -3.98
CA CYS A 196 -4.97 14.32 -3.22
C CYS A 196 -3.57 13.72 -3.24
N LEU A 197 -2.60 14.48 -3.74
CA LEU A 197 -1.19 14.14 -3.59
C LEU A 197 -0.69 14.74 -2.27
N ILE A 198 -0.16 13.88 -1.40
CA ILE A 198 0.24 14.26 -0.04
C ILE A 198 1.71 13.93 0.18
N SER A 199 2.40 14.68 1.04
CA SER A 199 3.81 14.44 1.36
C SER A 199 4.07 13.69 2.64
N THR A 200 3.14 13.76 3.58
CA THR A 200 3.23 13.06 4.84
C THR A 200 2.58 11.68 4.71
N ASP A 201 2.76 10.87 5.75
CA ASP A 201 1.94 9.70 5.97
C ASP A 201 0.43 10.04 6.01
N GLU A 202 -0.38 8.99 6.05
CA GLU A 202 -1.83 9.04 6.28
C GLU A 202 -2.13 9.51 7.72
N SER A 203 -1.62 10.68 8.08
CA SER A 203 -1.83 11.34 9.36
C SER A 203 -3.25 11.86 9.45
N GLY A 204 -3.71 12.07 10.69
CA GLY A 204 -5.00 12.70 10.94
C GLY A 204 -5.12 14.06 10.26
N ASP A 205 -4.06 14.86 10.29
CA ASP A 205 -4.10 16.22 9.76
C ASP A 205 -4.27 16.27 8.24
N THR A 206 -3.78 15.26 7.50
CA THR A 206 -4.06 15.09 6.08
C THR A 206 -5.56 14.96 5.82
N PHE A 207 -6.23 14.03 6.51
CA PHE A 207 -7.65 13.80 6.34
C PHE A 207 -8.49 14.98 6.84
N LYS A 208 -8.10 15.63 7.95
CA LYS A 208 -8.73 16.88 8.41
C LYS A 208 -8.65 17.96 7.34
N THR A 209 -7.50 18.09 6.67
CA THR A 209 -7.31 19.07 5.59
C THR A 209 -8.25 18.76 4.43
N LEU A 210 -8.37 17.49 4.01
CA LEU A 210 -9.35 17.09 3.01
C LEU A 210 -10.78 17.49 3.40
N PHE A 211 -11.21 17.19 4.62
CA PHE A 211 -12.56 17.54 5.10
C PHE A 211 -12.80 19.05 5.09
N ARG A 212 -11.81 19.83 5.55
CA ARG A 212 -11.87 21.30 5.55
C ARG A 212 -11.89 21.90 4.15
N VAL A 213 -11.30 21.24 3.16
CA VAL A 213 -11.38 21.65 1.75
C VAL A 213 -12.77 21.33 1.18
N LEU A 214 -13.28 20.12 1.39
CA LEU A 214 -14.56 19.71 0.81
C LEU A 214 -15.75 20.48 1.39
N LYS A 215 -15.75 20.78 2.69
CA LYS A 215 -16.87 21.42 3.40
C LYS A 215 -17.33 22.75 2.77
N PRO A 216 -16.44 23.70 2.42
CA PRO A 216 -16.83 24.91 1.69
C PRO A 216 -16.89 24.70 0.17
N CYS A 217 -16.02 23.87 -0.42
CA CYS A 217 -15.94 23.74 -1.87
C CYS A 217 -17.16 23.06 -2.47
N VAL A 218 -17.65 21.97 -1.86
CA VAL A 218 -18.76 21.20 -2.42
C VAL A 218 -20.05 22.03 -2.49
N PRO A 219 -20.52 22.69 -1.42
CA PRO A 219 -21.72 23.54 -1.49
C PRO A 219 -21.67 24.61 -2.58
N LEU A 220 -20.49 25.20 -2.82
CA LEU A 220 -20.31 26.20 -3.89
C LEU A 220 -20.51 25.60 -5.29
N ILE A 221 -20.20 24.32 -5.48
CA ILE A 221 -20.39 23.64 -6.76
C ILE A 221 -21.82 23.13 -6.92
N ILE A 222 -22.38 22.49 -5.89
CA ILE A 222 -23.71 21.86 -5.98
C ILE A 222 -24.87 22.83 -5.68
N GLN A 223 -24.57 24.03 -5.19
CA GLN A 223 -25.53 25.09 -4.85
C GLN A 223 -26.58 24.65 -3.81
N GLN A 224 -26.19 23.75 -2.90
CA GLN A 224 -27.02 23.27 -1.79
C GLN A 224 -26.12 22.96 -0.58
N PRO A 225 -26.67 22.92 0.65
CA PRO A 225 -25.92 22.46 1.82
C PRO A 225 -25.36 21.05 1.59
N TYR A 226 -24.14 20.82 2.07
CA TYR A 226 -23.48 19.53 1.99
C TYR A 226 -22.84 19.18 3.32
N ASP A 227 -23.33 18.11 3.92
CA ASP A 227 -22.76 17.52 5.12
C ASP A 227 -22.36 16.09 4.83
N ILE A 228 -21.11 15.75 5.15
CA ILE A 228 -20.65 14.36 5.12
C ILE A 228 -21.26 13.67 6.34
N THR A 229 -22.07 12.63 6.10
CA THR A 229 -22.74 11.85 7.14
C THR A 229 -22.06 10.52 7.38
N HIS A 230 -21.35 10.00 6.38
CA HIS A 230 -20.65 8.73 6.47
C HIS A 230 -19.27 8.85 5.84
N VAL A 231 -18.24 8.35 6.53
CA VAL A 231 -16.88 8.27 6.00
C VAL A 231 -16.45 6.81 5.96
N MET A 232 -16.24 6.29 4.76
CA MET A 232 -15.76 4.94 4.54
C MET A 232 -14.27 4.96 4.26
N ALA A 233 -13.49 4.31 5.11
CA ALA A 233 -12.05 4.24 4.97
C ALA A 233 -11.51 2.95 5.58
N ASP A 234 -10.22 2.72 5.42
CA ASP A 234 -9.51 1.65 6.12
C ASP A 234 -9.50 1.87 7.65
N GLY A 235 -8.87 0.93 8.36
CA GLY A 235 -8.72 0.97 9.82
C GLY A 235 -7.64 1.92 10.33
N ALA A 236 -7.11 2.84 9.51
CA ALA A 236 -5.98 3.68 9.91
C ALA A 236 -6.32 4.59 11.11
N ALA A 237 -5.33 4.81 11.98
CA ALA A 237 -5.46 5.71 13.12
C ALA A 237 -5.63 7.17 12.68
N GLY A 238 -5.04 7.55 11.54
CA GLY A 238 -5.14 8.89 10.97
C GLY A 238 -6.58 9.29 10.70
N ILE A 239 -7.31 8.50 9.89
CA ILE A 239 -8.72 8.78 9.61
C ILE A 239 -9.57 8.74 10.88
N THR A 240 -9.27 7.86 11.86
CA THR A 240 -9.94 7.88 13.19
C THR A 240 -9.84 9.26 13.83
N SER A 241 -8.62 9.78 13.93
CA SER A 241 -8.36 11.04 14.60
C SER A 241 -8.94 12.24 13.85
N ALA A 242 -9.11 12.12 12.53
CA ALA A 242 -9.68 13.18 11.69
C ALA A 242 -11.21 13.27 11.78
N MET A 243 -11.89 12.23 12.25
CA MET A 243 -13.35 12.25 12.43
C MET A 243 -13.82 13.35 13.40
N CYS A 244 -12.93 13.93 14.22
CA CYS A 244 -13.26 15.07 15.06
C CYS A 244 -13.73 16.31 14.27
N GLU A 245 -13.35 16.45 12.99
CA GLU A 245 -13.83 17.53 12.10
C GLU A 245 -15.26 17.30 11.61
N LEU A 246 -15.76 16.06 11.75
CA LEU A 246 -17.08 15.62 11.31
C LEU A 246 -17.79 14.90 12.47
N PRO A 247 -18.09 15.59 13.59
CA PRO A 247 -18.63 14.96 14.80
C PRO A 247 -19.99 14.28 14.59
N GLN A 248 -20.76 14.73 13.59
CA GLN A 248 -22.03 14.13 13.20
C GLN A 248 -21.89 12.89 12.30
N ALA A 249 -20.71 12.70 11.69
CA ALA A 249 -20.51 11.65 10.71
C ALA A 249 -20.18 10.31 11.37
N ARG A 250 -20.70 9.24 10.79
CA ARG A 250 -20.36 7.87 11.19
C ARG A 250 -19.18 7.39 10.37
N ARG A 251 -18.15 6.87 11.03
CA ARG A 251 -17.08 6.14 10.32
C ARG A 251 -17.55 4.73 10.01
N LEU A 252 -17.43 4.37 8.74
CA LEU A 252 -17.63 3.02 8.24
C LEU A 252 -16.26 2.40 7.97
N MET A 253 -16.06 1.19 8.47
CA MET A 253 -14.87 0.42 8.13
C MET A 253 -15.01 -0.15 6.73
N CYS A 254 -13.95 -0.04 5.95
CA CYS A 254 -13.82 -0.69 4.66
C CYS A 254 -13.95 -2.22 4.83
N TRP A 255 -14.96 -2.80 4.19
CA TRP A 255 -15.28 -4.22 4.27
C TRP A 255 -14.15 -5.12 3.72
N ALA A 256 -13.35 -4.65 2.76
CA ALA A 256 -12.21 -5.39 2.19
C ALA A 256 -11.09 -5.56 3.20
N HIS A 257 -10.88 -4.60 4.10
CA HIS A 257 -9.91 -4.76 5.18
C HIS A 257 -10.45 -5.67 6.30
N VAL A 258 -11.76 -5.63 6.53
CA VAL A 258 -12.44 -6.55 7.46
C VAL A 258 -12.43 -7.99 6.94
N ILE A 259 -12.49 -8.23 5.64
CA ILE A 259 -12.55 -9.58 5.02
C ILE A 259 -11.26 -10.04 4.35
N GLY A 260 -10.35 -9.14 3.98
CA GLY A 260 -9.04 -9.47 3.42
C GLY A 260 -8.17 -10.27 4.39
N SER A 261 -8.46 -10.17 5.69
CA SER A 261 -7.90 -11.04 6.74
C SER A 261 -8.47 -12.47 6.74
N ALA A 262 -9.48 -12.78 5.91
CA ALA A 262 -10.27 -14.03 5.92
C ALA A 262 -10.53 -14.66 4.54
N ASN A 263 -9.79 -14.28 3.50
CA ASN A 263 -9.76 -14.97 2.19
C ASN A 263 -11.08 -15.13 1.41
N LEU A 264 -12.19 -14.46 1.73
CA LEU A 264 -13.44 -14.64 0.99
C LEU A 264 -14.32 -13.37 0.88
N SER A 265 -14.21 -12.68 -0.26
CA SER A 265 -15.29 -11.93 -0.95
C SER A 265 -15.61 -10.47 -0.54
N PRO A 266 -16.29 -9.71 -1.41
CA PRO A 266 -15.80 -8.39 -1.74
C PRO A 266 -16.63 -7.27 -1.09
N SER A 267 -16.13 -6.05 -1.27
CA SER A 267 -16.26 -4.94 -0.35
C SER A 267 -16.89 -3.70 -0.97
N ILE A 268 -17.48 -2.85 -0.15
CA ILE A 268 -17.96 -1.53 -0.53
C ILE A 268 -16.84 -0.61 -1.08
N ASN A 269 -15.57 -0.94 -0.81
CA ASN A 269 -14.42 -0.26 -1.41
C ASN A 269 -13.97 -0.84 -2.75
N ASN A 270 -14.60 -1.88 -3.31
CA ASN A 270 -14.11 -2.52 -4.55
C ASN A 270 -13.96 -1.51 -5.67
N GLY A 271 -14.89 -0.54 -5.76
CA GLY A 271 -14.81 0.51 -6.76
C GLY A 271 -13.58 1.39 -6.59
N LEU A 272 -13.21 1.68 -5.34
CA LEU A 272 -12.05 2.49 -4.99
C LEU A 272 -10.72 1.71 -5.13
N GLU A 273 -10.69 0.43 -4.76
CA GLU A 273 -9.57 -0.48 -5.04
C GLU A 273 -9.38 -0.72 -6.54
N SER A 274 -10.48 -0.94 -7.26
CA SER A 274 -10.48 -1.10 -8.72
C SER A 274 -9.97 0.16 -9.39
N LEU A 275 -10.38 1.35 -8.91
CA LEU A 275 -9.86 2.62 -9.38
C LEU A 275 -8.36 2.75 -9.10
N ASN A 276 -7.90 2.40 -7.90
CA ASN A 276 -6.48 2.37 -7.57
C ASN A 276 -5.70 1.39 -8.47
N GLY A 277 -6.32 0.25 -8.81
CA GLY A 277 -5.84 -0.68 -9.82
C GLY A 277 -5.74 -0.04 -11.20
N LYS A 278 -6.78 0.69 -11.64
CA LYS A 278 -6.85 1.40 -12.92
C LYS A 278 -5.79 2.50 -13.01
N ILE A 279 -5.59 3.29 -11.95
CA ILE A 279 -4.51 4.28 -11.84
C ILE A 279 -3.16 3.61 -12.12
N LYS A 280 -2.88 2.50 -11.44
CA LYS A 280 -1.62 1.78 -11.60
C LYS A 280 -1.48 1.12 -12.96
N GLN A 281 -2.54 0.56 -13.53
CA GLN A 281 -2.46 -0.26 -14.74
C GLN A 281 -2.56 0.55 -16.03
N MET A 282 -3.42 1.57 -16.06
CA MET A 282 -3.73 2.33 -17.26
C MET A 282 -3.01 3.67 -17.32
N TYR A 283 -2.88 4.36 -16.18
CA TYR A 283 -2.35 5.72 -16.17
C TYR A 283 -0.85 5.77 -15.89
N THR A 284 -0.38 5.07 -14.86
CA THR A 284 1.05 5.07 -14.52
C THR A 284 1.82 3.89 -15.10
N LEU A 285 1.14 2.90 -15.66
CA LEU A 285 1.72 1.65 -16.17
C LEU A 285 2.64 0.96 -15.14
N ARG A 286 2.28 1.08 -13.85
CA ARG A 286 3.05 0.63 -12.67
C ARG A 286 4.44 1.26 -12.55
N ASN A 287 4.72 2.30 -13.31
CA ASN A 287 5.94 3.08 -13.22
C ASN A 287 5.77 4.21 -12.19
N LYS A 288 6.88 4.55 -11.53
CA LYS A 288 6.97 5.77 -10.74
C LYS A 288 7.16 6.95 -11.69
N LEU A 289 6.38 8.01 -11.49
CA LEU A 289 6.43 9.22 -12.29
C LEU A 289 7.15 10.35 -11.55
N SER A 290 7.74 11.29 -12.29
CA SER A 290 8.16 12.57 -11.70
C SER A 290 6.92 13.35 -11.24
N LEU A 291 7.06 14.30 -10.31
CA LEU A 291 5.93 15.11 -9.86
C LEU A 291 5.23 15.82 -11.04
N SER A 292 6.01 16.42 -11.94
CA SER A 292 5.46 17.11 -13.12
C SER A 292 4.72 16.15 -14.06
N SER A 293 5.31 14.99 -14.35
CA SER A 293 4.66 13.96 -15.18
C SER A 293 3.40 13.41 -14.53
N PHE A 294 3.41 13.26 -13.20
CA PHE A 294 2.24 12.82 -12.46
C PHE A 294 1.12 13.85 -12.51
N LEU A 295 1.40 15.15 -12.36
CA LEU A 295 0.38 16.20 -12.45
C LEU A 295 -0.28 16.24 -13.83
N GLN A 296 0.49 16.07 -14.91
CA GLN A 296 -0.06 15.93 -16.27
C GLN A 296 -0.94 14.66 -16.37
N THR A 297 -0.47 13.54 -15.83
CA THR A 297 -1.26 12.30 -15.78
C THR A 297 -2.55 12.47 -14.97
N ALA A 298 -2.52 13.23 -13.88
CA ALA A 298 -3.67 13.53 -13.04
C ALA A 298 -4.71 14.38 -13.77
N GLU A 299 -4.28 15.33 -14.59
CA GLU A 299 -5.17 16.09 -15.47
C GLU A 299 -5.92 15.16 -16.45
N HIS A 300 -5.19 14.25 -17.12
CA HIS A 300 -5.81 13.24 -18.00
C HIS A 300 -6.76 12.30 -17.26
N MET A 301 -6.39 11.83 -16.06
CA MET A 301 -7.26 11.01 -15.20
C MET A 301 -8.57 11.72 -14.89
N LEU A 302 -8.49 12.98 -14.44
CA LEU A 302 -9.67 13.76 -14.07
C LEU A 302 -10.56 14.08 -15.26
N TYR A 303 -9.97 14.32 -16.44
CA TYR A 303 -10.72 14.49 -17.68
C TYR A 303 -11.51 13.22 -18.03
N ASP A 304 -10.85 12.07 -18.06
CA ASP A 304 -11.48 10.78 -18.36
C ASP A 304 -12.60 10.44 -17.36
N TRP A 305 -12.35 10.67 -16.06
CA TRP A 305 -13.34 10.40 -15.02
C TRP A 305 -14.53 11.36 -15.10
N SER A 306 -14.29 12.62 -15.48
CA SER A 306 -15.35 13.60 -15.69
C SER A 306 -16.21 13.23 -16.90
N LEU A 307 -15.60 12.73 -17.99
CA LEU A 307 -16.34 12.23 -19.15
C LEU A 307 -17.12 10.95 -18.81
N ALA A 308 -16.50 10.04 -18.05
CA ALA A 308 -17.16 8.84 -17.58
C ALA A 308 -18.39 9.14 -16.71
N SER A 309 -18.33 10.12 -15.79
CA SER A 309 -19.47 10.46 -14.94
C SER A 309 -20.65 11.09 -15.69
N VAL A 310 -20.41 11.63 -16.90
CA VAL A 310 -21.49 12.04 -17.82
C VAL A 310 -22.13 10.82 -18.49
N ASN A 311 -21.31 9.85 -18.92
CA ASN A 311 -21.78 8.65 -19.62
C ASN A 311 -22.45 7.64 -18.68
N THR A 312 -22.03 7.59 -17.42
CA THR A 312 -22.62 6.77 -16.36
C THR A 312 -23.12 7.72 -15.27
N PRO A 313 -24.32 8.30 -15.43
CA PRO A 313 -24.87 9.25 -14.47
C PRO A 313 -25.08 8.60 -13.11
N PHE A 314 -25.11 9.44 -12.07
CA PHE A 314 -25.30 8.97 -10.70
C PHE A 314 -26.69 8.37 -10.51
N ALA A 315 -26.77 7.07 -10.23
CA ALA A 315 -28.04 6.39 -10.02
C ALA A 315 -28.66 6.77 -8.65
N ILE A 316 -29.85 7.38 -8.67
CA ILE A 316 -30.62 7.72 -7.46
C ILE A 316 -31.64 6.66 -7.07
N GLN A 317 -31.75 5.60 -7.86
CA GLN A 317 -32.63 4.46 -7.67
C GLN A 317 -31.90 3.20 -8.12
N ILE A 318 -32.28 2.05 -7.56
CA ILE A 318 -31.75 0.75 -7.98
C ILE A 318 -32.36 0.38 -9.32
N GLU A 319 -31.52 0.08 -10.31
CA GLU A 319 -31.94 -0.49 -11.58
C GLU A 319 -32.03 -2.02 -11.47
N PHE A 320 -33.22 -2.56 -11.71
CA PHE A 320 -33.44 -4.00 -11.74
C PHE A 320 -33.17 -4.54 -13.15
N THR A 321 -32.07 -5.29 -13.30
CA THR A 321 -31.75 -5.99 -14.55
C THR A 321 -32.45 -7.34 -14.62
N ASN A 322 -32.67 -7.86 -15.84
CA ASN A 322 -33.23 -9.20 -16.03
C ASN A 322 -32.36 -10.30 -15.39
N ASP A 323 -31.03 -10.13 -15.39
CA ASP A 323 -30.11 -11.06 -14.71
C ASP A 323 -30.34 -11.03 -13.20
N LEU A 324 -30.44 -9.83 -12.59
CA LEU A 324 -30.72 -9.70 -11.17
C LEU A 324 -32.08 -10.30 -10.80
N ALA A 325 -33.13 -10.01 -11.58
CA ALA A 325 -34.46 -10.58 -11.36
C ALA A 325 -34.46 -12.12 -11.47
N THR A 326 -33.74 -12.67 -12.46
CA THR A 326 -33.61 -14.12 -12.64
C THR A 326 -32.90 -14.77 -11.46
N ARG A 327 -31.82 -14.15 -10.96
CA ARG A 327 -31.08 -14.65 -9.79
C ARG A 327 -31.90 -14.58 -8.52
N ALA A 328 -32.61 -13.48 -8.29
CA ALA A 328 -33.52 -13.33 -7.16
C ALA A 328 -34.60 -14.42 -7.19
N TYR A 329 -35.20 -14.66 -8.36
CA TYR A 329 -36.16 -15.76 -8.54
C TYR A 329 -35.56 -17.13 -8.22
N GLN A 330 -34.39 -17.46 -8.78
CA GLN A 330 -33.70 -18.73 -8.51
C GLN A 330 -33.33 -18.90 -7.03
N TRP A 331 -32.98 -17.82 -6.34
CA TRP A 331 -32.71 -17.83 -4.92
C TRP A 331 -33.98 -18.09 -4.10
N LEU A 332 -35.09 -17.42 -4.43
CA LEU A 332 -36.40 -17.65 -3.79
C LEU A 332 -36.90 -19.09 -3.93
N GLN A 333 -36.59 -19.78 -5.04
CA GLN A 333 -36.95 -21.20 -5.22
C GLN A 333 -36.17 -22.14 -4.28
N LYS A 334 -35.01 -21.72 -3.76
CA LYS A 334 -34.19 -22.50 -2.83
C LYS A 334 -34.54 -22.21 -1.37
N LEU A 335 -35.46 -21.28 -1.12
CA LEU A 335 -35.85 -20.87 0.22
C LEU A 335 -36.79 -21.89 0.85
N ASP A 336 -36.46 -22.39 2.04
CA ASP A 336 -37.45 -23.08 2.87
C ASP A 336 -38.30 -22.06 3.60
N ARG A 337 -39.50 -21.84 3.08
CA ARG A 337 -40.47 -20.86 3.60
C ARG A 337 -40.93 -21.16 5.02
N THR A 338 -40.75 -22.39 5.50
CA THR A 338 -41.10 -22.76 6.88
C THR A 338 -40.09 -22.24 7.91
N LYS A 339 -38.92 -21.74 7.45
CA LYS A 339 -37.85 -21.17 8.29
C LYS A 339 -37.76 -19.65 8.21
N VAL A 340 -38.81 -18.99 7.74
CA VAL A 340 -38.93 -17.52 7.78
C VAL A 340 -39.49 -17.11 9.14
N LEU A 341 -38.71 -16.34 9.90
CA LEU A 341 -39.13 -15.76 11.17
C LEU A 341 -39.54 -14.31 10.93
N HIS A 342 -40.71 -13.91 11.43
CA HIS A 342 -41.15 -12.52 11.38
C HIS A 342 -40.97 -11.89 12.77
N VAL A 343 -40.29 -10.74 12.83
CA VAL A 343 -40.14 -9.96 14.08
C VAL A 343 -40.47 -8.51 13.78
N GLY A 344 -41.65 -8.06 14.25
CA GLY A 344 -42.19 -6.75 13.90
C GLY A 344 -42.50 -6.65 12.40
N ALA A 345 -42.00 -5.60 11.74
CA ALA A 345 -42.16 -5.39 10.31
C ALA A 345 -41.09 -6.10 9.44
N ALA A 346 -40.06 -6.67 10.06
CA ALA A 346 -38.95 -7.31 9.37
C ALA A 346 -39.16 -8.83 9.24
N SER A 347 -38.69 -9.40 8.11
CA SER A 347 -38.64 -10.85 7.91
C SER A 347 -37.19 -11.33 7.96
N TYR A 348 -36.98 -12.45 8.61
CA TYR A 348 -35.67 -13.05 8.82
C TYR A 348 -35.70 -14.40 8.13
N VAL A 349 -34.76 -14.61 7.21
CA VAL A 349 -34.79 -15.75 6.31
C VAL A 349 -33.55 -16.60 6.56
N VAL A 350 -33.75 -17.84 6.99
CA VAL A 350 -32.66 -18.80 7.17
C VAL A 350 -32.64 -19.75 5.98
N PRO A 351 -31.61 -19.73 5.13
CA PRO A 351 -31.46 -20.75 4.09
C PRO A 351 -31.46 -22.14 4.73
N SER A 352 -32.22 -23.06 4.13
CA SER A 352 -32.65 -24.30 4.77
C SER A 352 -31.54 -25.26 5.17
N SER A 353 -30.34 -25.08 4.60
CA SER A 353 -29.18 -25.96 4.72
C SER A 353 -28.01 -25.41 5.56
N GLU A 354 -28.13 -24.22 6.19
CA GLU A 354 -26.97 -23.52 6.77
C GLU A 354 -26.97 -23.07 8.25
N PRO A 355 -28.01 -23.20 9.11
CA PRO A 355 -27.86 -22.64 10.44
C PRO A 355 -27.02 -23.55 11.34
N LYS A 356 -25.84 -23.07 11.74
CA LYS A 356 -25.16 -23.54 12.97
C LYS A 356 -25.85 -23.02 14.23
N MET A 357 -26.65 -21.94 14.14
CA MET A 357 -27.31 -21.24 15.25
C MET A 357 -28.81 -21.08 14.97
N GLY A 358 -29.65 -21.28 15.99
CA GLY A 358 -31.11 -21.10 15.87
C GLY A 358 -31.51 -19.66 15.55
N THR A 359 -32.55 -19.47 14.74
CA THR A 359 -32.99 -18.16 14.22
C THR A 359 -33.30 -17.13 15.32
N SER A 360 -33.86 -17.57 16.46
CA SER A 360 -34.17 -16.68 17.59
C SER A 360 -32.93 -16.14 18.30
N LEU A 361 -31.93 -17.00 18.53
CA LEU A 361 -30.61 -16.58 19.04
C LEU A 361 -29.92 -15.64 18.06
N TRP A 362 -30.06 -15.90 16.77
CA TRP A 362 -29.51 -15.03 15.73
C TRP A 362 -30.14 -13.63 15.75
N VAL A 363 -31.46 -13.53 15.91
CA VAL A 363 -32.14 -12.22 16.03
C VAL A 363 -31.66 -11.45 17.24
N GLN A 364 -31.55 -12.09 18.41
CA GLN A 364 -31.03 -11.44 19.61
C GLN A 364 -29.60 -10.93 19.40
N TYR A 365 -28.77 -11.75 18.74
CA TYR A 365 -27.39 -11.40 18.41
C TYR A 365 -27.30 -10.23 17.41
N TYR A 366 -28.17 -10.20 16.40
CA TYR A 366 -28.26 -9.08 15.46
C TYR A 366 -28.71 -7.79 16.16
N GLN A 367 -29.71 -7.88 17.04
CA GLN A 367 -30.21 -6.71 17.77
C GLN A 367 -29.18 -6.15 18.76
N SER A 368 -28.31 -6.99 19.33
CA SER A 368 -27.26 -6.54 20.24
C SER A 368 -26.04 -5.97 19.53
N MET A 369 -25.82 -6.31 18.25
CA MET A 369 -24.64 -5.92 17.45
C MET A 369 -23.31 -6.11 18.20
N SER A 370 -23.25 -7.12 19.07
CA SER A 370 -22.14 -7.35 19.98
C SER A 370 -21.44 -8.66 19.62
N TRP A 371 -20.19 -8.60 19.16
CA TRP A 371 -19.34 -9.77 18.97
C TRP A 371 -18.02 -9.59 19.71
N ASN A 372 -17.53 -10.66 20.34
CA ASN A 372 -16.30 -10.64 21.13
C ASN A 372 -15.08 -11.00 20.29
N SER A 373 -15.28 -11.61 19.12
CA SER A 373 -14.21 -11.96 18.21
C SER A 373 -14.65 -11.92 16.75
N TYR A 374 -13.68 -11.84 15.85
CA TYR A 374 -13.91 -11.92 14.42
C TYR A 374 -14.50 -13.28 13.99
N GLY A 375 -14.06 -14.38 14.60
CA GLY A 375 -14.60 -15.71 14.32
C GLY A 375 -16.10 -15.78 14.62
N GLU A 376 -16.50 -15.22 15.77
CA GLU A 376 -17.90 -15.13 16.20
C GLU A 376 -18.74 -14.30 15.21
N PHE A 377 -18.21 -13.17 14.73
CA PHE A 377 -18.84 -12.37 13.68
C PHE A 377 -19.00 -13.15 12.37
N THR A 378 -17.99 -13.91 11.94
CA THR A 378 -18.07 -14.69 10.69
C THR A 378 -19.06 -15.86 10.79
N ASP A 379 -19.10 -16.56 11.92
CA ASP A 379 -20.09 -17.61 12.15
C ASP A 379 -21.50 -17.01 12.19
N TRP A 380 -21.69 -15.83 12.80
CA TRP A 380 -22.95 -15.10 12.78
C TRP A 380 -23.38 -14.74 11.35
N LEU A 381 -22.49 -14.14 10.56
CA LEU A 381 -22.75 -13.71 9.19
C LEU A 381 -23.18 -14.87 8.29
N ASN A 382 -22.59 -16.04 8.51
CA ASN A 382 -22.88 -17.25 7.75
C ASN A 382 -24.13 -17.98 8.23
N SER A 383 -24.60 -17.77 9.47
CA SER A 383 -25.67 -18.59 10.08
C SER A 383 -27.10 -18.23 9.66
N ALA A 384 -27.41 -16.97 9.35
CA ALA A 384 -28.72 -16.56 8.85
C ALA A 384 -28.66 -15.28 8.03
N ARG A 385 -29.74 -14.99 7.29
CA ARG A 385 -29.87 -13.80 6.44
C ARG A 385 -31.01 -12.91 6.93
N LEU A 386 -30.74 -11.63 7.16
CA LEU A 386 -31.79 -10.63 7.34
C LEU A 386 -32.34 -10.24 5.98
N VAL A 387 -33.67 -10.18 5.80
CA VAL A 387 -34.30 -9.62 4.61
C VAL A 387 -35.44 -8.69 5.04
N ASP A 388 -35.14 -7.41 5.16
CA ASP A 388 -36.14 -6.44 5.61
C ASP A 388 -37.06 -6.00 4.46
N PHE A 389 -38.34 -6.39 4.53
CA PHE A 389 -39.40 -5.99 3.59
C PHE A 389 -40.23 -4.80 4.10
N SER A 390 -39.89 -4.23 5.27
CA SER A 390 -40.72 -3.20 5.91
C SER A 390 -40.77 -1.89 5.11
N SER A 391 -39.79 -1.63 4.26
CA SER A 391 -39.80 -0.50 3.32
C SER A 391 -40.14 -0.96 1.91
N LEU A 392 -41.31 -0.53 1.39
CA LEU A 392 -41.68 -0.65 -0.04
C LEU A 392 -40.74 0.12 -0.97
N THR A 393 -39.81 0.89 -0.42
CA THR A 393 -38.71 1.55 -1.11
C THR A 393 -37.41 0.79 -0.86
N PRO A 394 -36.60 0.48 -1.89
CA PRO A 394 -35.24 0.00 -1.71
C PRO A 394 -34.47 0.93 -0.75
N PRO A 395 -33.53 0.39 0.05
CA PRO A 395 -32.90 -0.91 -0.13
C PRO A 395 -33.48 -1.99 0.79
N LEU A 396 -33.94 -3.09 0.20
CA LEU A 396 -34.03 -4.38 0.88
C LEU A 396 -32.63 -4.74 1.38
N PHE A 397 -32.40 -4.60 2.68
CA PHE A 397 -31.13 -5.00 3.26
C PHE A 397 -31.08 -6.53 3.33
N CYS A 398 -30.11 -7.12 2.63
CA CYS A 398 -29.80 -8.54 2.75
C CYS A 398 -28.38 -8.75 3.27
N SER A 399 -28.25 -9.46 4.38
CA SER A 399 -26.94 -9.79 4.97
C SER A 399 -26.22 -10.96 4.28
N CYS A 400 -26.76 -11.50 3.18
CA CYS A 400 -26.08 -12.58 2.48
C CYS A 400 -24.85 -12.06 1.75
N LYS A 401 -23.85 -12.91 1.54
CA LYS A 401 -22.64 -12.57 0.79
C LYS A 401 -22.94 -11.88 -0.55
N TYR A 402 -23.98 -12.32 -1.26
CA TYR A 402 -24.44 -11.70 -2.50
C TYR A 402 -25.10 -10.35 -2.23
N GLY A 403 -25.97 -10.21 -1.23
CA GLY A 403 -26.57 -8.95 -0.81
C GLY A 403 -25.56 -7.96 -0.19
N LEU A 404 -24.46 -8.40 0.40
CA LEU A 404 -23.42 -7.51 0.89
C LEU A 404 -22.45 -7.08 -0.22
N LYS A 405 -22.27 -7.92 -1.24
CA LYS A 405 -21.51 -7.61 -2.46
C LYS A 405 -22.33 -6.75 -3.43
N GLU A 406 -23.58 -7.14 -3.59
CA GLU A 406 -24.49 -6.74 -4.65
C GLU A 406 -25.78 -6.13 -4.07
N TYR A 407 -25.83 -5.59 -2.82
CA TYR A 407 -26.90 -4.81 -2.11
C TYR A 407 -28.36 -4.99 -2.59
N SER A 408 -28.67 -6.18 -3.06
CA SER A 408 -29.89 -6.64 -3.67
C SER A 408 -29.79 -8.16 -3.62
N CYS A 409 -30.84 -8.81 -3.15
CA CYS A 409 -30.91 -10.25 -2.99
C CYS A 409 -32.24 -10.74 -3.56
#